data_AF-A0A1B4XGE7-F1
#
_entry.id   AF-A0A1B4XGE7-F1
#
_cell.length_a   1.000
_cell.length_b   1.000
_cell.length_c   1.000
_cell.angle_alpha   90.00
_cell.angle_beta   90.00
_cell.angle_gamma   90.00
#
_symmetry.space_group_name_H-M   'P 1'
#
loop_
_entity.id
_entity.type
_entity.pdbx_description
1 polymer ?
#
loop_
_entity_poly.entity_id
_entity_poly.type
_entity_poly.pdbx_seq_one_letter_code
_entity_poly.pdbx_strand_id
1 'polypeptide(L)'
;MRPALQLLSRACEQDNRDPEIWFYLGAVYGSLGDAPNAEKSFRAAIALRPDFVQARFNLANALGDQGRLAEAEAEYRAVTTLAPQHAMAWCALGYVCAKQDRLAEAEQAARRALALAPNTAEPYAALASVHLAKKELAEAIKQCTKALERDPNSISALVNLGLAHKTAGRFSEAKRFFNRALAIQPRLPEAHYTLGVIFLHEGNMDEAESAFFLALDHDPRNVHAFEQLGALLRHRDKRGKALELYRRFAEACPEHPDAKFFLAVLEGGEDPGRIPVELLAERYRDEQVASTFDEGMTKKLDYVVPVRLKEHMSGLLGSESANLDALDLGCGTGLYGSVVKPWTRRLVGVDLSAVMLAEARRKGVYDELVQGELIETLDAIDTQYDLVIAMDVLVFFGDLAPIFERVKKVLRPRGLFIFDLEKADESHRWQLHIFGNYVHSRGYITELAGRHGFSELLCEELDIRKEVNSYIKGHLVFFRSTQ
;
A
#
# COMPACT_ATOMS: atom_id res chain seq x y z
N MET A 1 1.60 -2.95 37.38
CA MET A 1 0.38 -2.82 36.55
C MET A 1 -0.68 -3.89 36.83
N ARG A 2 -0.41 -5.20 36.75
CA ARG A 2 -1.44 -6.24 37.00
C ARG A 2 -2.18 -6.16 38.36
N PRO A 3 -1.51 -5.87 39.50
CA PRO A 3 -2.21 -5.71 40.79
C PRO A 3 -3.11 -4.46 40.84
N ALA A 4 -2.67 -3.37 40.21
CA ALA A 4 -3.44 -2.13 40.12
C ALA A 4 -4.71 -2.32 39.27
N LEU A 5 -4.59 -3.07 38.16
CA LEU A 5 -5.73 -3.45 37.33
C LEU A 5 -6.77 -4.24 38.14
N GLN A 6 -6.37 -5.30 38.84
CA GLN A 6 -7.28 -6.10 39.65
C GLN A 6 -7.98 -5.29 40.75
N LEU A 7 -7.26 -4.38 41.40
CA LEU A 7 -7.80 -3.52 42.45
C LEU A 7 -8.82 -2.52 41.89
N LEU A 8 -8.49 -1.85 40.78
CA LEU A 8 -9.37 -0.87 40.14
C LEU A 8 -10.59 -1.53 39.50
N SER A 9 -10.46 -2.71 38.89
CA SER A 9 -11.59 -3.47 38.36
C SER A 9 -12.58 -3.84 39.48
N ARG A 10 -12.10 -4.31 40.63
CA ARG A 10 -12.95 -4.59 41.80
C ARG A 10 -13.58 -3.32 42.38
N ALA A 11 -12.84 -2.22 42.40
CA ALA A 11 -13.37 -0.94 42.87
C ALA A 11 -14.53 -0.45 41.97
N CYS A 12 -14.42 -0.58 40.65
CA CYS A 12 -15.52 -0.30 39.72
C CYS A 12 -16.74 -1.22 39.92
N GLU A 13 -16.53 -2.47 40.30
CA GLU A 13 -17.63 -3.41 40.61
C GLU A 13 -18.37 -3.03 41.92
N GLN A 14 -17.66 -2.45 42.88
CA GLN A 14 -18.20 -2.07 44.19
C GLN A 14 -18.82 -0.66 44.19
N ASP A 15 -18.19 0.28 43.50
CA ASP A 15 -18.66 1.65 43.31
C ASP A 15 -18.40 2.09 41.86
N ASN A 16 -19.46 2.06 41.05
CA ASN A 16 -19.40 2.45 39.64
C ASN A 16 -19.72 3.93 39.40
N ARG A 17 -19.88 4.75 40.44
CA ARG A 17 -20.29 6.16 40.34
C ARG A 17 -19.16 7.16 40.49
N ASP A 18 -17.98 6.74 40.93
CA ASP A 18 -16.81 7.62 41.00
C ASP A 18 -16.07 7.69 39.63
N PRO A 19 -16.07 8.86 38.95
CA PRO A 19 -15.36 9.03 37.69
C PRO A 19 -13.83 8.83 37.79
N GLU A 20 -13.23 9.05 38.96
CA GLU A 20 -11.77 8.91 39.14
C GLU A 20 -11.34 7.45 39.01
N ILE A 21 -12.13 6.51 39.56
CA ILE A 21 -11.83 5.07 39.49
C ILE A 21 -11.80 4.62 38.02
N TRP A 22 -12.79 5.04 37.23
CA TRP A 22 -12.86 4.78 35.80
C TRP A 22 -11.70 5.43 35.03
N PHE A 23 -11.31 6.65 35.38
CA PHE A 23 -10.16 7.33 34.78
C PHE A 23 -8.85 6.56 35.05
N TYR A 24 -8.57 6.19 36.29
CA TYR A 24 -7.37 5.43 36.63
C TYR A 24 -7.37 4.03 36.02
N LEU A 25 -8.53 3.37 35.96
CA LEU A 25 -8.67 2.09 35.28
C LEU A 25 -8.31 2.23 33.80
N GLY A 26 -8.83 3.27 33.13
CA GLY A 26 -8.48 3.59 31.75
C GLY A 26 -7.00 3.87 31.55
N ALA A 27 -6.37 4.63 32.46
CA ALA A 27 -4.93 4.91 32.42
C ALA A 27 -4.07 3.63 32.57
N VAL A 28 -4.51 2.69 33.42
CA VAL A 28 -3.83 1.39 33.58
C VAL A 28 -3.99 0.54 32.31
N TYR A 29 -5.18 0.48 31.72
CA TYR A 29 -5.37 -0.20 30.42
C TYR A 29 -4.50 0.41 29.32
N GLY A 30 -4.45 1.74 29.23
CA GLY A 30 -3.59 2.45 28.27
C GLY A 30 -2.10 2.13 28.48
N SER A 31 -1.64 2.09 29.73
CA SER A 31 -0.26 1.71 30.07
C SER A 31 0.06 0.24 29.74
N LEU A 32 -0.95 -0.61 29.63
CA LEU A 32 -0.83 -2.00 29.21
C LEU A 32 -0.95 -2.17 27.67
N GLY A 33 -1.23 -1.11 26.93
CA GLY A 33 -1.48 -1.14 25.48
C GLY A 33 -2.89 -1.61 25.09
N ASP A 34 -3.81 -1.71 26.05
CA ASP A 34 -5.20 -2.14 25.81
C ASP A 34 -6.09 -0.91 25.53
N ALA A 35 -5.92 -0.34 24.33
CA ALA A 35 -6.66 0.84 23.90
C ALA A 35 -8.20 0.67 23.94
N PRO A 36 -8.79 -0.48 23.55
CA PRO A 36 -10.24 -0.68 23.64
C PRO A 36 -10.79 -0.60 25.07
N ASN A 37 -10.15 -1.24 26.04
CA ASN A 37 -10.60 -1.15 27.44
C ASN A 37 -10.27 0.20 28.07
N ALA A 38 -9.19 0.86 27.64
CA ALA A 38 -8.89 2.23 28.02
C ALA A 38 -10.01 3.19 27.57
N GLU A 39 -10.40 3.14 26.31
CA GLU A 39 -11.51 3.91 25.75
C GLU A 39 -12.81 3.70 26.55
N LYS A 40 -13.20 2.44 26.77
CA LYS A 40 -14.42 2.13 27.51
C LYS A 40 -14.42 2.77 28.90
N SER A 41 -13.29 2.71 29.58
CA SER A 41 -13.13 3.26 30.93
C SER A 41 -13.15 4.79 30.92
N PHE A 42 -12.47 5.46 29.97
CA PHE A 42 -12.53 6.91 29.86
C PHE A 42 -13.92 7.41 29.48
N ARG A 43 -14.64 6.73 28.59
CA ARG A 43 -16.04 7.06 28.28
C ARG A 43 -16.94 6.96 29.52
N ALA A 44 -16.74 5.95 30.37
CA ALA A 44 -17.46 5.82 31.64
C ALA A 44 -17.14 6.99 32.60
N ALA A 45 -15.86 7.38 32.72
CA ALA A 45 -15.47 8.54 33.52
C ALA A 45 -16.12 9.84 33.01
N ILE A 46 -16.17 10.05 31.70
CA ILE A 46 -16.77 11.24 31.07
C ILE A 46 -18.30 11.25 31.21
N ALA A 47 -18.95 10.07 31.16
CA ALA A 47 -20.39 9.98 31.38
C ALA A 47 -20.81 10.42 32.80
N LEU A 48 -19.96 10.14 33.79
CA LEU A 48 -20.15 10.55 35.19
C LEU A 48 -19.72 12.01 35.43
N ARG A 49 -18.69 12.50 34.71
CA ARG A 49 -18.18 13.87 34.79
C ARG A 49 -17.87 14.41 33.39
N PRO A 50 -18.82 15.08 32.71
CA PRO A 50 -18.66 15.53 31.32
C PRO A 50 -17.55 16.56 31.08
N ASP A 51 -17.15 17.31 32.09
CA ASP A 51 -16.08 18.32 32.08
C ASP A 51 -14.71 17.76 32.51
N PHE A 52 -14.58 16.43 32.62
CA PHE A 52 -13.33 15.78 33.01
C PHE A 52 -12.26 15.84 31.90
N VAL A 53 -11.52 16.95 31.88
CA VAL A 53 -10.52 17.29 30.84
C VAL A 53 -9.49 16.17 30.62
N GLN A 54 -8.89 15.63 31.68
CA GLN A 54 -7.87 14.58 31.58
C GLN A 54 -8.42 13.28 30.99
N ALA A 55 -9.66 12.89 31.36
CA ALA A 55 -10.31 11.71 30.80
C ALA A 55 -10.60 11.90 29.31
N ARG A 56 -11.06 13.08 28.88
CA ARG A 56 -11.26 13.40 27.46
C ARG A 56 -9.96 13.41 26.66
N PHE A 57 -8.90 14.01 27.20
CA PHE A 57 -7.60 14.01 26.54
C PHE A 57 -7.05 12.58 26.36
N ASN A 58 -7.18 11.73 27.39
CA ASN A 58 -6.73 10.35 27.30
C ASN A 58 -7.65 9.47 26.43
N LEU A 59 -8.95 9.75 26.39
CA LEU A 59 -9.86 9.15 25.41
C LEU A 59 -9.42 9.49 23.99
N ALA A 60 -9.10 10.75 23.71
CA ALA A 60 -8.62 11.19 22.40
C ALA A 60 -7.33 10.45 22.00
N ASN A 61 -6.38 10.29 22.92
CA ASN A 61 -5.16 9.50 22.69
C ASN A 61 -5.50 8.03 22.36
N ALA A 62 -6.35 7.38 23.16
CA ALA A 62 -6.75 5.98 22.96
C ALA A 62 -7.51 5.76 21.64
N LEU A 63 -8.28 6.75 21.17
CA LEU A 63 -8.92 6.73 19.85
C LEU A 63 -7.89 6.90 18.73
N GLY A 64 -6.92 7.80 18.91
CA GLY A 64 -5.82 8.01 17.98
C GLY A 64 -4.94 6.77 17.78
N ASP A 65 -4.62 6.07 18.87
CA ASP A 65 -3.86 4.81 18.85
C ASP A 65 -4.61 3.69 18.10
N GLN A 66 -5.95 3.77 18.04
CA GLN A 66 -6.79 2.87 17.24
C GLN A 66 -7.00 3.35 15.79
N GLY A 67 -6.35 4.45 15.38
CA GLY A 67 -6.50 5.04 14.05
C GLY A 67 -7.81 5.82 13.83
N ARG A 68 -8.64 6.00 14.86
CA ARG A 68 -9.94 6.70 14.78
C ARG A 68 -9.75 8.21 14.87
N LEU A 69 -9.03 8.76 13.89
CA LEU A 69 -8.53 10.15 13.90
C LEU A 69 -9.64 11.20 14.02
N ALA A 70 -10.79 11.01 13.35
CA ALA A 70 -11.91 11.96 13.41
C ALA A 70 -12.54 12.04 14.81
N GLU A 71 -12.67 10.91 15.50
CA GLU A 71 -13.19 10.87 16.87
C GLU A 71 -12.16 11.42 17.88
N ALA A 72 -10.87 11.10 17.69
CA ALA A 72 -9.80 11.68 18.47
C ALA A 72 -9.78 13.21 18.36
N GLU A 73 -9.93 13.76 17.15
CA GLU A 73 -10.03 15.21 16.91
C GLU A 73 -11.19 15.83 17.69
N ALA A 74 -12.37 15.21 17.63
CA ALA A 74 -13.56 15.72 18.32
C ALA A 74 -13.31 15.86 19.83
N GLU A 75 -12.67 14.86 20.45
CA GLU A 75 -12.34 14.89 21.88
C GLU A 75 -11.22 15.90 22.20
N TYR A 76 -10.18 16.04 21.36
CA TYR A 76 -9.19 17.10 21.54
C TYR A 76 -9.80 18.50 21.44
N ARG A 77 -10.74 18.72 20.52
CA ARG A 77 -11.48 20.00 20.42
C ARG A 77 -12.38 20.24 21.64
N ALA A 78 -12.99 19.20 22.20
CA ALA A 78 -13.71 19.31 23.46
C ALA A 78 -12.78 19.75 24.60
N VAL A 79 -11.57 19.17 24.67
CA VAL A 79 -10.53 19.58 25.64
C VAL A 79 -10.12 21.03 25.44
N THR A 80 -9.83 21.48 24.22
CA THR A 80 -9.42 22.87 23.97
C THR A 80 -10.55 23.88 24.19
N THR A 81 -11.81 23.44 24.13
CA THR A 81 -12.98 24.27 24.49
C THR A 81 -13.12 24.39 26.00
N LEU A 82 -13.03 23.28 26.75
CA LEU A 82 -13.14 23.24 28.21
C LEU A 82 -11.93 23.87 28.91
N ALA A 83 -10.74 23.65 28.34
CA ALA A 83 -9.47 24.16 28.86
C ALA A 83 -8.64 24.80 27.73
N PRO A 84 -8.94 26.05 27.33
CA PRO A 84 -8.25 26.75 26.24
C PRO A 84 -6.73 26.94 26.43
N GLN A 85 -6.24 26.80 27.66
CA GLN A 85 -4.82 26.90 28.02
C GLN A 85 -4.09 25.54 28.02
N HIS A 86 -4.77 24.44 27.66
CA HIS A 86 -4.18 23.10 27.65
C HIS A 86 -3.26 22.90 26.44
N ALA A 87 -1.99 23.31 26.56
CA ALA A 87 -1.02 23.30 25.46
C ALA A 87 -0.88 21.92 24.77
N MET A 88 -0.86 20.83 25.53
CA MET A 88 -0.74 19.47 24.98
C MET A 88 -1.92 19.05 24.09
N ALA A 89 -3.12 19.59 24.34
CA ALA A 89 -4.29 19.30 23.51
C ALA A 89 -4.21 20.05 22.18
N TRP A 90 -3.67 21.27 22.20
CA TRP A 90 -3.36 22.02 20.98
C TRP A 90 -2.23 21.34 20.17
N CYS A 91 -1.20 20.79 20.81
CA CYS A 91 -0.19 19.97 20.13
C CYS A 91 -0.84 18.78 19.43
N ALA A 92 -1.62 17.99 20.18
CA ALA A 92 -2.28 16.79 19.66
C ALA A 92 -3.26 17.10 18.51
N LEU A 93 -4.02 18.20 18.63
CA LEU A 93 -4.89 18.69 17.55
C LEU A 93 -4.07 19.05 16.29
N GLY A 94 -2.91 19.70 16.46
CA GLY A 94 -1.98 19.97 15.36
C GLY A 94 -1.54 18.70 14.65
N TYR A 95 -1.14 17.66 15.39
CA TYR A 95 -0.75 16.37 14.83
C TYR A 95 -1.90 15.67 14.08
N VAL A 96 -3.10 15.61 14.67
CA VAL A 96 -4.25 14.94 14.05
C VAL A 96 -4.71 15.65 12.78
N CYS A 97 -4.80 16.99 12.80
CA CYS A 97 -5.14 17.76 11.60
C CYS A 97 -4.09 17.59 10.49
N ALA A 98 -2.79 17.52 10.84
CA ALA A 98 -1.74 17.26 9.85
C ALA A 98 -1.87 15.87 9.22
N LYS A 99 -2.19 14.83 10.00
CA LYS A 99 -2.46 13.47 9.49
C LYS A 99 -3.69 13.39 8.58
N GLN A 100 -4.62 14.33 8.71
CA GLN A 100 -5.81 14.46 7.85
C GLN A 100 -5.61 15.45 6.69
N ASP A 101 -4.36 15.87 6.41
CA ASP A 101 -3.99 16.84 5.38
C ASP A 101 -4.63 18.24 5.53
N ARG A 102 -5.15 18.57 6.72
CA ARG A 102 -5.69 19.89 7.07
C ARG A 102 -4.60 20.82 7.60
N LEU A 103 -3.63 21.10 6.73
CA LEU A 103 -2.34 21.71 7.09
C LEU A 103 -2.46 23.12 7.68
N ALA A 104 -3.46 23.90 7.26
CA ALA A 104 -3.69 25.25 7.79
C ALA A 104 -4.18 25.23 9.26
N GLU A 105 -5.15 24.37 9.55
CA GLU A 105 -5.66 24.19 10.92
C GLU A 105 -4.60 23.56 11.82
N ALA A 106 -3.83 22.60 11.28
CA ALA A 106 -2.72 21.97 11.98
C ALA A 106 -1.68 23.01 12.44
N GLU A 107 -1.30 23.92 11.53
CA GLU A 107 -0.35 25.00 11.86
C GLU A 107 -0.92 25.95 12.92
N GLN A 108 -2.19 26.33 12.80
CA GLN A 108 -2.85 27.21 13.77
C GLN A 108 -2.84 26.59 15.17
N ALA A 109 -3.18 25.31 15.29
CA ALA A 109 -3.17 24.58 16.55
C ALA A 109 -1.75 24.47 17.14
N ALA A 110 -0.75 24.11 16.32
CA ALA A 110 0.64 24.03 16.77
C ALA A 110 1.18 25.40 17.24
N ARG A 111 0.87 26.49 16.52
CA ARG A 111 1.23 27.87 16.93
C ARG A 111 0.54 28.27 18.23
N ARG A 112 -0.71 27.86 18.43
CA ARG A 112 -1.43 28.10 19.69
C ARG A 112 -0.76 27.37 20.85
N ALA A 113 -0.38 26.10 20.66
CA ALA A 113 0.37 25.35 21.65
C ALA A 113 1.71 26.03 22.00
N LEU A 114 2.41 26.53 20.99
CA LEU A 114 3.70 27.20 21.16
C LEU A 114 3.56 28.52 21.93
N ALA A 115 2.50 29.27 21.69
CA ALA A 115 2.21 30.49 22.46
C ALA A 115 1.91 30.20 23.94
N LEU A 116 1.31 29.05 24.24
CA LEU A 116 0.98 28.63 25.61
C LEU A 116 2.18 28.05 26.37
N ALA A 117 3.06 27.31 25.68
CA ALA A 117 4.20 26.62 26.30
C ALA A 117 5.51 26.78 25.47
N PRO A 118 6.06 28.00 25.33
CA PRO A 118 7.21 28.26 24.47
C PRO A 118 8.54 27.66 24.96
N ASN A 119 8.56 27.17 26.21
CA ASN A 119 9.75 26.64 26.87
C ASN A 119 9.80 25.11 26.93
N THR A 120 8.79 24.42 26.38
CA THR A 120 8.76 22.95 26.31
C THR A 120 8.98 22.48 24.87
N ALA A 121 9.35 21.21 24.70
CA ALA A 121 9.74 20.68 23.39
C ALA A 121 8.54 20.35 22.49
N GLU A 122 7.41 19.97 23.09
CA GLU A 122 6.25 19.40 22.39
C GLU A 122 5.64 20.35 21.36
N PRO A 123 5.45 21.65 21.64
CA PRO A 123 4.89 22.55 20.63
C PRO A 123 5.80 22.76 19.42
N TYR A 124 7.13 22.77 19.62
CA TYR A 124 8.09 22.82 18.51
C TYR A 124 8.06 21.52 17.70
N ALA A 125 7.96 20.36 18.36
CA ALA A 125 7.84 19.07 17.69
C ALA A 125 6.51 18.98 16.89
N ALA A 126 5.42 19.53 17.42
CA ALA A 126 4.13 19.60 16.71
C ALA A 126 4.25 20.48 15.45
N LEU A 127 4.85 21.67 15.58
CA LEU A 127 5.08 22.56 14.44
C LEU A 127 6.01 21.92 13.40
N ALA A 128 7.04 21.19 13.83
CA ALA A 128 7.91 20.44 12.93
C ALA A 128 7.15 19.38 12.12
N SER A 129 6.22 18.66 12.75
CA SER A 129 5.36 17.69 12.07
C SER A 129 4.46 18.33 11.00
N VAL A 130 3.92 19.52 11.29
CA VAL A 130 3.15 20.29 10.30
C VAL A 130 4.02 20.67 9.10
N HIS A 131 5.23 21.16 9.34
CA HIS A 131 6.17 21.50 8.25
C HIS A 131 6.62 20.27 7.46
N LEU A 132 6.75 19.10 8.09
CA LEU A 132 7.00 17.83 7.38
C LEU A 132 5.86 17.48 6.44
N ALA A 133 4.62 17.57 6.89
CA ALA A 133 3.44 17.30 6.06
C ALA A 133 3.35 18.28 4.87
N LYS A 134 3.76 19.54 5.07
CA LYS A 134 3.92 20.55 4.01
C LYS A 134 5.14 20.34 3.10
N LYS A 135 5.99 19.34 3.38
CA LYS A 135 7.27 19.09 2.70
C LYS A 135 8.28 20.26 2.82
N GLU A 136 8.10 21.12 3.83
CA GLU A 136 8.98 22.26 4.15
C GLU A 136 10.16 21.79 5.03
N LEU A 137 11.03 20.94 4.48
CA LEU A 137 12.03 20.18 5.24
C LEU A 137 12.98 21.07 6.06
N ALA A 138 13.37 22.23 5.52
CA ALA A 138 14.28 23.15 6.22
C ALA A 138 13.64 23.71 7.50
N GLU A 139 12.36 24.09 7.43
CA GLU A 139 11.65 24.61 8.60
C GLU A 139 11.34 23.49 9.59
N ALA A 140 10.96 22.29 9.11
CA ALA A 140 10.80 21.11 9.97
C ALA A 140 12.06 20.80 10.79
N ILE A 141 13.24 20.77 10.15
CA ILE A 141 14.53 20.53 10.83
C ILE A 141 14.77 21.61 11.88
N LYS A 142 14.58 22.88 11.52
CA LYS A 142 14.77 24.02 12.45
C LYS A 142 13.88 23.92 13.68
N GLN A 143 12.60 23.54 13.52
CA GLN A 143 11.70 23.37 14.65
C GLN A 143 12.05 22.13 15.49
N CYS A 144 12.47 21.02 14.87
CA CYS A 144 13.02 19.87 15.60
C CYS A 144 14.26 20.23 16.42
N THR A 145 15.19 21.02 15.86
CA THR A 145 16.38 21.48 16.59
C THR A 145 15.98 22.28 17.83
N LYS A 146 15.04 23.22 17.69
CA LYS A 146 14.51 23.97 18.86
C LYS A 146 13.85 23.06 19.89
N ALA A 147 13.12 22.05 19.47
CA ALA A 147 12.54 21.07 20.39
C ALA A 147 13.65 20.33 21.17
N LEU A 148 14.72 19.89 20.49
CA LEU A 148 15.86 19.20 21.10
C LEU A 148 16.75 20.11 21.97
N GLU A 149 16.75 21.42 21.74
CA GLU A 149 17.37 22.40 22.65
C GLU A 149 16.62 22.53 23.98
N ARG A 150 15.30 22.23 24.00
CA ARG A 150 14.49 22.24 25.22
C ARG A 150 14.49 20.89 25.93
N ASP A 151 14.36 19.82 25.16
CA ASP A 151 14.50 18.46 25.65
C ASP A 151 15.30 17.62 24.64
N PRO A 152 16.59 17.36 24.93
CA PRO A 152 17.42 16.52 24.07
C PRO A 152 16.85 15.12 23.84
N ASN A 153 15.99 14.62 24.73
CA ASN A 153 15.41 13.28 24.66
C ASN A 153 13.97 13.27 24.14
N SER A 154 13.49 14.38 23.56
CA SER A 154 12.15 14.46 22.98
C SER A 154 12.01 13.47 21.82
N ILE A 155 11.30 12.37 22.08
CA ILE A 155 11.09 11.28 21.11
C ILE A 155 10.40 11.81 19.84
N SER A 156 9.36 12.63 19.99
CA SER A 156 8.64 13.21 18.85
C SER A 156 9.54 14.10 17.98
N ALA A 157 10.44 14.87 18.59
CA ALA A 157 11.42 15.67 17.85
C ALA A 157 12.46 14.80 17.13
N LEU A 158 12.95 13.74 17.77
CA LEU A 158 13.89 12.78 17.18
C LEU A 158 13.27 12.04 15.98
N VAL A 159 12.03 11.56 16.13
CA VAL A 159 11.28 10.88 15.05
C VAL A 159 11.05 11.84 13.88
N ASN A 160 10.54 13.04 14.14
CA ASN A 160 10.31 14.05 13.10
C ASN A 160 11.61 14.46 12.39
N LEU A 161 12.71 14.59 13.12
CA LEU A 161 14.01 14.89 12.51
C LEU A 161 14.50 13.70 11.65
N GLY A 162 14.33 12.47 12.12
CA GLY A 162 14.59 11.26 11.35
C GLY A 162 13.81 11.23 10.04
N LEU A 163 12.51 11.52 10.09
CA LEU A 163 11.65 11.64 8.91
C LEU A 163 12.11 12.75 7.97
N ALA A 164 12.45 13.93 8.47
CA ALA A 164 12.94 15.04 7.66
C ALA A 164 14.20 14.67 6.88
N HIS A 165 15.13 13.97 7.54
CA HIS A 165 16.36 13.50 6.91
C HIS A 165 16.09 12.37 5.89
N LYS A 166 15.18 11.43 6.20
CA LYS A 166 14.75 10.41 5.23
C LYS A 166 14.18 11.05 3.97
N THR A 167 13.23 11.98 4.11
CA THR A 167 12.59 12.65 2.97
C THR A 167 13.60 13.46 2.14
N ALA A 168 14.67 13.94 2.77
CA ALA A 168 15.77 14.59 2.08
C ALA A 168 16.84 13.63 1.49
N GLY A 169 16.63 12.31 1.53
CA GLY A 169 17.57 11.30 1.06
C GLY A 169 18.81 11.10 1.95
N ARG A 170 18.85 11.69 3.13
CA ARG A 170 19.96 11.61 4.10
C ARG A 170 19.76 10.43 5.06
N PHE A 171 19.87 9.21 4.54
CA PHE A 171 19.53 7.98 5.26
C PHE A 171 20.40 7.71 6.47
N SER A 172 21.70 8.03 6.42
CA SER A 172 22.62 7.86 7.55
C SER A 172 22.19 8.69 8.77
N GLU A 173 21.86 9.97 8.57
CA GLU A 173 21.36 10.83 9.63
C GLU A 173 19.97 10.41 10.11
N ALA A 174 19.09 9.99 9.19
CA ALA A 174 17.77 9.47 9.54
C ALA A 174 17.88 8.28 10.51
N LYS A 175 18.70 7.27 10.16
CA LYS A 175 18.97 6.10 11.01
C LYS A 175 19.50 6.51 12.39
N ARG A 176 20.42 7.49 12.44
CA ARG A 176 20.97 7.98 13.72
C ARG A 176 19.89 8.52 14.64
N PHE A 177 18.96 9.33 14.13
CA PHE A 177 17.88 9.90 14.94
C PHE A 177 16.84 8.85 15.34
N PHE A 178 16.47 7.94 14.45
CA PHE A 178 15.58 6.82 14.80
C PHE A 178 16.19 5.90 15.85
N ASN A 179 17.46 5.54 15.73
CA ASN A 179 18.16 4.72 16.72
C ASN A 179 18.24 5.42 18.09
N ARG A 180 18.41 6.75 18.10
CA ARG A 180 18.38 7.53 19.34
C ARG A 180 16.98 7.54 19.97
N ALA A 181 15.92 7.68 19.16
CA ALA A 181 14.55 7.57 19.64
C ALA A 181 14.27 6.18 20.22
N LEU A 182 14.70 5.12 19.53
CA LEU A 182 14.53 3.73 19.95
C LEU A 182 15.35 3.37 21.20
N ALA A 183 16.50 4.02 21.43
CA ALA A 183 17.26 3.86 22.66
C ALA A 183 16.51 4.42 23.89
N ILE A 184 15.63 5.40 23.69
CA ILE A 184 14.80 6.01 24.75
C ILE A 184 13.48 5.24 24.89
N GLN A 185 12.81 4.97 23.77
CA GLN A 185 11.57 4.19 23.70
C GLN A 185 11.70 3.08 22.65
N PRO A 186 12.02 1.84 23.07
CA PRO A 186 12.20 0.71 22.14
C PRO A 186 10.94 0.32 21.36
N ARG A 187 9.76 0.59 21.94
CA ARG A 187 8.44 0.30 21.34
C ARG A 187 7.93 1.50 20.55
N LEU A 188 8.48 1.69 19.35
CA LEU A 188 8.04 2.69 18.37
C LEU A 188 7.84 2.03 16.99
N PRO A 189 6.62 1.54 16.68
CA PRO A 189 6.34 0.86 15.41
C PRO A 189 6.74 1.69 14.18
N GLU A 190 6.45 3.00 14.21
CA GLU A 190 6.79 3.94 13.12
C GLU A 190 8.31 4.02 12.86
N ALA A 191 9.12 4.04 13.92
CA ALA A 191 10.57 4.12 13.79
C ALA A 191 11.14 2.83 13.19
N HIS A 192 10.68 1.66 13.66
CA HIS A 192 11.07 0.36 13.09
C HIS A 192 10.62 0.21 11.63
N TYR A 193 9.38 0.57 11.31
CA TYR A 193 8.89 0.57 9.93
C TYR A 193 9.75 1.47 9.03
N THR A 194 10.04 2.70 9.49
CA THR A 194 10.82 3.65 8.70
C THR A 194 12.26 3.19 8.50
N LEU A 195 12.88 2.58 9.53
CA LEU A 195 14.19 1.94 9.40
C LEU A 195 14.14 0.78 8.39
N GLY A 196 13.10 -0.04 8.41
CA GLY A 196 12.89 -1.11 7.43
C GLY A 196 12.86 -0.59 5.99
N VAL A 197 12.12 0.51 5.74
CA VAL A 197 12.10 1.17 4.43
C VAL A 197 13.48 1.70 4.03
N ILE A 198 14.25 2.27 4.97
CA ILE A 198 15.61 2.74 4.69
C ILE A 198 16.52 1.54 4.35
N PHE A 199 16.44 0.44 5.09
CA PHE A 199 17.23 -0.75 4.83
C PHE A 199 16.89 -1.39 3.48
N LEU A 200 15.61 -1.43 3.08
CA LEU A 200 15.21 -1.85 1.73
C LEU A 200 15.87 -0.98 0.65
N HIS A 201 15.85 0.34 0.82
CA HIS A 201 16.49 1.26 -0.13
C HIS A 201 18.01 1.03 -0.24
N GLU A 202 18.65 0.64 0.86
CA GLU A 202 20.09 0.32 0.89
C GLU A 202 20.40 -1.10 0.40
N GLY A 203 19.38 -1.93 0.12
CA GLY A 203 19.55 -3.35 -0.24
C GLY A 203 19.81 -4.29 0.94
N ASN A 204 19.72 -3.79 2.17
CA ASN A 204 19.96 -4.52 3.41
C ASN A 204 18.71 -5.31 3.82
N MET A 205 18.45 -6.43 3.13
CA MET A 205 17.18 -7.16 3.23
C MET A 205 16.94 -7.86 4.58
N ASP A 206 17.99 -8.35 5.24
CA ASP A 206 17.85 -9.05 6.52
C ASP A 206 17.51 -8.06 7.65
N GLU A 207 18.12 -6.88 7.63
CA GLU A 207 17.80 -5.76 8.54
C GLU A 207 16.41 -5.21 8.27
N ALA A 208 16.00 -5.10 7.00
CA ALA A 208 14.65 -4.71 6.64
C ALA A 208 13.59 -5.70 7.16
N GLU A 209 13.80 -7.01 6.96
CA GLU A 209 12.93 -8.07 7.48
C GLU A 209 12.77 -7.96 9.00
N SER A 210 13.90 -7.79 9.71
CA SER A 210 13.93 -7.65 11.16
C SER A 210 13.19 -6.40 11.64
N ALA A 211 13.39 -5.27 10.96
CA ALA A 211 12.76 -4.01 11.32
C ALA A 211 11.24 -4.02 11.08
N PHE A 212 10.76 -4.57 9.95
CA PHE A 212 9.32 -4.70 9.74
C PHE A 212 8.66 -5.69 10.70
N PHE A 213 9.36 -6.78 11.04
CA PHE A 213 8.88 -7.69 12.07
C PHE A 213 8.72 -6.99 13.42
N LEU A 214 9.69 -6.17 13.86
CA LEU A 214 9.59 -5.39 15.09
C LEU A 214 8.46 -4.35 15.03
N ALA A 215 8.23 -3.73 13.87
CA ALA A 215 7.11 -2.82 13.69
C ALA A 215 5.76 -3.53 13.92
N LEU A 216 5.58 -4.71 13.32
CA LEU A 216 4.38 -5.56 13.53
C LEU A 216 4.30 -6.15 14.92
N ASP A 217 5.44 -6.39 15.57
CA ASP A 217 5.45 -6.90 16.92
C ASP A 217 4.92 -5.87 17.93
N HIS A 218 5.23 -4.60 17.68
CA HIS A 218 4.77 -3.49 18.51
C HIS A 218 3.39 -2.96 18.10
N ASP A 219 3.01 -3.13 16.84
CA ASP A 219 1.67 -2.85 16.32
C ASP A 219 1.23 -3.95 15.34
N PRO A 220 0.50 -4.98 15.82
CA PRO A 220 0.02 -6.08 14.98
C PRO A 220 -0.95 -5.66 13.87
N ARG A 221 -1.46 -4.42 13.90
CA ARG A 221 -2.39 -3.88 12.90
C ARG A 221 -1.70 -2.96 11.90
N ASN A 222 -0.37 -2.86 11.93
CA ASN A 222 0.41 -2.05 11.01
C ASN A 222 0.38 -2.64 9.59
N VAL A 223 -0.61 -2.24 8.80
CA VAL A 223 -0.82 -2.69 7.41
C VAL A 223 0.42 -2.46 6.56
N HIS A 224 1.04 -1.29 6.65
CA HIS A 224 2.22 -0.97 5.83
C HIS A 224 3.41 -1.88 6.13
N ALA A 225 3.70 -2.17 7.41
CA ALA A 225 4.77 -3.10 7.77
C ALA A 225 4.43 -4.54 7.33
N PHE A 226 3.16 -4.95 7.40
CA PHE A 226 2.68 -6.22 6.88
C PHE A 226 2.83 -6.35 5.38
N GLU A 227 2.45 -5.33 4.61
CA GLU A 227 2.61 -5.31 3.16
C GLU A 227 4.08 -5.41 2.75
N GLN A 228 4.95 -4.61 3.38
CA GLN A 228 6.39 -4.59 3.08
C GLN A 228 7.07 -5.91 3.49
N LEU A 229 6.78 -6.43 4.69
CA LEU A 229 7.34 -7.71 5.14
C LEU A 229 6.78 -8.88 4.33
N GLY A 230 5.48 -8.86 4.04
CA GLY A 230 4.80 -9.84 3.19
C GLY A 230 5.44 -9.87 1.82
N ALA A 231 5.60 -8.72 1.16
CA ALA A 231 6.32 -8.61 -0.09
C ALA A 231 7.75 -9.14 0.04
N LEU A 232 8.52 -8.74 1.04
CA LEU A 232 9.90 -9.18 1.23
C LEU A 232 10.05 -10.69 1.44
N LEU A 233 9.19 -11.29 2.27
CA LEU A 233 9.19 -12.74 2.52
C LEU A 233 8.75 -13.51 1.27
N ARG A 234 7.78 -12.97 0.53
CA ARG A 234 7.38 -13.49 -0.77
C ARG A 234 8.57 -13.44 -1.73
N HIS A 235 9.22 -12.28 -1.88
CA HIS A 235 10.40 -12.05 -2.73
C HIS A 235 11.59 -12.97 -2.44
N ARG A 236 11.72 -13.48 -1.21
CA ARG A 236 12.81 -14.37 -0.79
C ARG A 236 12.42 -15.84 -0.71
N ASP A 237 11.26 -16.21 -1.27
CA ASP A 237 10.68 -17.57 -1.26
C ASP A 237 10.62 -18.19 0.15
N LYS A 238 10.41 -17.37 1.17
CA LYS A 238 10.33 -17.81 2.57
C LYS A 238 8.90 -18.22 2.91
N ARG A 239 8.34 -19.19 2.19
CA ARG A 239 6.94 -19.63 2.27
C ARG A 239 6.45 -19.88 3.71
N GLY A 240 7.26 -20.57 4.52
CA GLY A 240 6.91 -20.84 5.92
C GLY A 240 6.76 -19.59 6.78
N LYS A 241 7.69 -18.63 6.65
CA LYS A 241 7.61 -17.34 7.37
C LYS A 241 6.46 -16.48 6.86
N ALA A 242 6.22 -16.49 5.54
CA ALA A 242 5.10 -15.78 4.95
C ALA A 242 3.78 -16.30 5.53
N LEU A 243 3.59 -17.62 5.58
CA LEU A 243 2.41 -18.24 6.17
C LEU A 243 2.20 -17.84 7.64
N GLU A 244 3.27 -17.84 8.45
CA GLU A 244 3.20 -17.39 9.85
C GLU A 244 2.80 -15.92 9.97
N LEU A 245 3.39 -15.04 9.14
CA LEU A 245 3.02 -13.63 9.07
C LEU A 245 1.55 -13.44 8.71
N TYR A 246 1.07 -14.10 7.65
CA TYR A 246 -0.33 -13.98 7.21
C TYR A 246 -1.31 -14.47 8.27
N ARG A 247 -1.02 -15.57 8.97
CA ARG A 247 -1.84 -16.04 10.10
C ARG A 247 -1.91 -15.00 11.21
N ARG A 248 -0.76 -14.55 11.69
CA ARG A 248 -0.68 -13.58 12.79
C ARG A 248 -1.38 -12.27 12.45
N PHE A 249 -1.21 -11.79 11.21
CA PHE A 249 -1.87 -10.56 10.78
C PHE A 249 -3.37 -10.75 10.58
N ALA A 250 -3.83 -11.89 10.06
CA ALA A 250 -5.24 -12.21 9.93
C ALA A 250 -5.94 -12.32 11.30
N GLU A 251 -5.25 -12.75 12.36
CA GLU A 251 -5.79 -12.70 13.73
C GLU A 251 -6.02 -11.26 14.20
N ALA A 252 -5.11 -10.33 13.88
CA ALA A 252 -5.21 -8.92 14.26
C ALA A 252 -6.17 -8.12 13.36
N CYS A 253 -6.25 -8.48 12.09
CA CYS A 253 -7.01 -7.82 11.03
C CYS A 253 -7.75 -8.87 10.15
N PRO A 254 -8.84 -9.50 10.65
CA PRO A 254 -9.50 -10.63 9.97
C PRO A 254 -10.10 -10.28 8.59
N GLU A 255 -10.49 -9.02 8.41
CA GLU A 255 -11.08 -8.53 7.17
C GLU A 255 -10.04 -7.99 6.18
N HIS A 256 -8.74 -8.07 6.50
CA HIS A 256 -7.72 -7.56 5.59
C HIS A 256 -7.64 -8.42 4.31
N PRO A 257 -7.95 -7.85 3.13
CA PRO A 257 -8.16 -8.65 1.92
C PRO A 257 -6.93 -9.47 1.49
N ASP A 258 -5.74 -8.85 1.46
CA ASP A 258 -4.49 -9.55 1.13
C ASP A 258 -4.17 -10.67 2.13
N ALA A 259 -4.47 -10.44 3.41
CA ALA A 259 -4.15 -11.41 4.45
C ALA A 259 -5.00 -12.66 4.29
N LYS A 260 -6.31 -12.48 4.07
CA LYS A 260 -7.25 -13.56 3.82
C LYS A 260 -6.90 -14.35 2.56
N PHE A 261 -6.60 -13.66 1.46
CA PHE A 261 -6.28 -14.29 0.18
C PHE A 261 -4.98 -15.10 0.25
N PHE A 262 -3.86 -14.48 0.65
CA PHE A 262 -2.58 -15.18 0.70
C PHE A 262 -2.57 -16.28 1.77
N LEU A 263 -3.28 -16.11 2.89
CA LEU A 263 -3.41 -17.18 3.88
C LEU A 263 -4.10 -18.40 3.31
N ALA A 264 -5.27 -18.24 2.67
CA ALA A 264 -6.02 -19.35 2.08
C ALA A 264 -5.19 -20.12 1.03
N VAL A 265 -4.48 -19.39 0.16
CA VAL A 265 -3.58 -19.97 -0.85
C VAL A 265 -2.42 -20.73 -0.20
N LEU A 266 -1.79 -20.15 0.83
CA LEU A 266 -0.61 -20.75 1.45
C LEU A 266 -0.95 -21.99 2.30
N GLU A 267 -2.16 -22.04 2.88
CA GLU A 267 -2.70 -23.18 3.63
C GLU A 267 -3.18 -24.35 2.75
N GLY A 268 -3.14 -24.19 1.43
CA GLY A 268 -3.58 -25.20 0.48
C GLY A 268 -5.10 -25.22 0.27
N GLY A 269 -5.77 -24.09 0.48
CA GLY A 269 -7.15 -23.89 0.03
C GLY A 269 -7.26 -23.96 -1.51
N GLU A 270 -8.49 -23.97 -2.01
CA GLU A 270 -8.74 -23.97 -3.45
C GLU A 270 -8.19 -22.68 -4.07
N ASP A 271 -7.31 -22.83 -5.05
CA ASP A 271 -6.81 -21.71 -5.85
C ASP A 271 -7.99 -21.16 -6.67
N PRO A 272 -8.44 -19.91 -6.43
CA PRO A 272 -9.59 -19.35 -7.12
C PRO A 272 -9.34 -19.11 -8.62
N GLY A 273 -8.12 -19.33 -9.11
CA GLY A 273 -7.76 -19.14 -10.50
C GLY A 273 -7.74 -17.67 -10.94
N ARG A 274 -7.85 -16.72 -10.00
CA ARG A 274 -7.65 -15.28 -10.20
C ARG A 274 -7.43 -14.55 -8.89
N ILE A 275 -6.73 -13.42 -8.96
CA ILE A 275 -6.65 -12.47 -7.86
C ILE A 275 -8.00 -11.74 -7.75
N PRO A 276 -8.59 -11.61 -6.54
CA PRO A 276 -9.83 -10.86 -6.35
C PRO A 276 -9.71 -9.42 -6.85
N VAL A 277 -10.77 -8.95 -7.51
CA VAL A 277 -10.84 -7.61 -8.14
C VAL A 277 -10.64 -6.51 -7.10
N GLU A 278 -11.14 -6.71 -5.89
CA GLU A 278 -11.01 -5.76 -4.79
C GLU A 278 -9.55 -5.58 -4.36
N LEU A 279 -8.72 -6.64 -4.42
CA LEU A 279 -7.28 -6.54 -4.14
C LEU A 279 -6.55 -5.72 -5.19
N LEU A 280 -6.88 -5.97 -6.46
CA LEU A 280 -6.27 -5.26 -7.57
C LEU A 280 -6.66 -3.77 -7.55
N ALA A 281 -7.93 -3.47 -7.29
CA ALA A 281 -8.41 -2.10 -7.15
C ALA A 281 -7.69 -1.34 -6.02
N GLU A 282 -7.51 -1.99 -4.86
CA GLU A 282 -6.79 -1.39 -3.73
C GLU A 282 -5.30 -1.18 -4.04
N ARG A 283 -4.64 -2.14 -4.70
CA ARG A 283 -3.21 -2.06 -5.07
C ARG A 283 -2.91 -0.87 -5.99
N TYR A 284 -3.84 -0.50 -6.87
CA TYR A 284 -3.65 0.54 -7.88
C TYR A 284 -4.49 1.80 -7.64
N ARG A 285 -4.86 2.08 -6.38
CA ARG A 285 -5.61 3.28 -6.00
C ARG A 285 -4.76 4.54 -5.80
N ASP A 286 -3.44 4.40 -5.66
CA ASP A 286 -2.53 5.48 -5.29
C ASP A 286 -1.98 6.21 -6.54
N GLU A 287 -2.20 7.52 -6.62
CA GLU A 287 -1.71 8.38 -7.72
C GLU A 287 -0.18 8.40 -7.81
N GLN A 288 0.53 8.26 -6.69
CA GLN A 288 1.98 8.23 -6.69
C GLN A 288 2.51 6.92 -7.31
N VAL A 289 1.81 5.81 -7.10
CA VAL A 289 2.12 4.53 -7.75
C VAL A 289 1.91 4.66 -9.26
N ALA A 290 0.76 5.19 -9.70
CA ALA A 290 0.47 5.37 -11.12
C ALA A 290 1.48 6.30 -11.82
N SER A 291 1.79 7.47 -11.25
CA SER A 291 2.71 8.43 -11.85
C SER A 291 4.17 7.96 -11.96
N THR A 292 4.57 6.95 -11.17
CA THR A 292 5.92 6.38 -11.20
C THR A 292 5.97 4.98 -11.80
N PHE A 293 4.85 4.45 -12.29
CA PHE A 293 4.72 3.07 -12.74
C PHE A 293 5.67 2.74 -13.91
N ASP A 294 5.63 3.53 -14.99
CA ASP A 294 6.46 3.34 -16.18
C ASP A 294 7.96 3.34 -15.86
N GLU A 295 8.39 4.29 -15.02
CA GLU A 295 9.78 4.38 -14.59
C GLU A 295 10.15 3.21 -13.68
N GLY A 296 9.22 2.76 -12.83
CA GLY A 296 9.36 1.56 -12.03
C GLY A 296 9.62 0.32 -12.89
N MET A 297 8.76 0.08 -13.88
CA MET A 297 8.89 -1.04 -14.80
C MET A 297 10.20 -0.98 -15.58
N THR A 298 10.46 0.13 -16.27
CA THR A 298 11.58 0.20 -17.22
C THR A 298 12.94 0.41 -16.55
N LYS A 299 13.04 1.27 -15.52
CA LYS A 299 14.33 1.62 -14.90
C LYS A 299 14.66 0.78 -13.68
N LYS A 300 13.66 0.37 -12.88
CA LYS A 300 13.91 -0.39 -11.63
C LYS A 300 13.83 -1.89 -11.86
N LEU A 301 12.85 -2.34 -12.64
CA LEU A 301 12.62 -3.76 -12.92
C LEU A 301 13.26 -4.22 -14.23
N ASP A 302 14.02 -3.37 -14.94
CA ASP A 302 14.69 -3.70 -16.20
C ASP A 302 13.77 -4.42 -17.18
N TYR A 303 12.54 -3.92 -17.28
CA TYR A 303 11.45 -4.61 -17.97
C TYR A 303 11.59 -4.47 -19.49
N VAL A 304 11.92 -5.57 -20.17
CA VAL A 304 12.31 -5.56 -21.59
C VAL A 304 11.16 -5.76 -22.57
N VAL A 305 9.99 -6.19 -22.07
CA VAL A 305 8.83 -6.56 -22.89
C VAL A 305 8.39 -5.46 -23.86
N PRO A 306 8.32 -4.16 -23.50
CA PRO A 306 7.92 -3.11 -24.44
C PRO A 306 8.83 -2.99 -25.66
N VAL A 307 10.14 -3.21 -25.49
CA VAL A 307 11.13 -3.17 -26.57
C VAL A 307 10.95 -4.39 -27.48
N ARG A 308 10.88 -5.59 -26.88
CA ARG A 308 10.67 -6.86 -27.62
C ARG A 308 9.35 -6.85 -28.40
N LEU A 309 8.28 -6.33 -27.80
CA LEU A 309 6.99 -6.16 -28.44
C LEU A 309 7.12 -5.32 -29.72
N LYS A 310 7.77 -4.15 -29.62
CA LYS A 310 7.96 -3.25 -30.78
C LYS A 310 8.74 -3.92 -31.91
N GLU A 311 9.82 -4.63 -31.58
CA GLU A 311 10.66 -5.32 -32.56
C GLU A 311 9.88 -6.40 -33.32
N HIS A 312 9.14 -7.26 -32.59
CA HIS A 312 8.35 -8.32 -33.20
C HIS A 312 7.16 -7.78 -33.99
N MET A 313 6.49 -6.73 -33.50
CA MET A 313 5.43 -6.07 -34.26
C MET A 313 5.96 -5.49 -35.57
N SER A 314 7.13 -4.84 -35.56
CA SER A 314 7.77 -4.31 -36.77
C SER A 314 8.11 -5.43 -37.75
N GLY A 315 8.60 -6.57 -37.26
CA GLY A 315 8.91 -7.75 -38.09
C GLY A 315 7.68 -8.42 -38.70
N LEU A 316 6.58 -8.52 -37.94
CA LEU A 316 5.36 -9.22 -38.35
C LEU A 316 4.40 -8.36 -39.18
N LEU A 317 4.25 -7.07 -38.84
CA LEU A 317 3.31 -6.14 -39.45
C LEU A 317 3.96 -5.20 -40.47
N GLY A 318 5.30 -5.15 -40.48
CA GLY A 318 6.05 -4.22 -41.32
C GLY A 318 5.97 -2.78 -40.83
N SER A 319 6.02 -1.84 -41.77
CA SER A 319 6.01 -0.40 -41.47
C SER A 319 4.76 0.02 -40.71
N GLU A 320 4.94 1.00 -39.82
CA GLU A 320 3.86 1.70 -39.13
C GLU A 320 2.82 2.19 -40.15
N SER A 321 1.59 1.70 -40.03
CA SER A 321 0.55 1.84 -41.07
C SER A 321 -0.79 2.37 -40.55
N ALA A 322 -0.91 2.60 -39.24
CA ALA A 322 -2.08 3.19 -38.57
C ALA A 322 -3.43 2.69 -39.11
N ASN A 323 -3.58 1.38 -39.29
CA ASN A 323 -4.74 0.76 -39.94
C ASN A 323 -5.48 -0.25 -39.08
N LEU A 324 -4.94 -0.62 -37.92
CA LEU A 324 -5.54 -1.61 -37.02
C LEU A 324 -6.54 -0.96 -36.06
N ASP A 325 -7.69 -1.58 -35.88
CA ASP A 325 -8.53 -1.34 -34.70
C ASP A 325 -8.02 -2.25 -33.58
N ALA A 326 -7.54 -1.65 -32.49
CA ALA A 326 -6.88 -2.35 -31.40
C ALA A 326 -7.58 -2.16 -30.05
N LEU A 327 -7.53 -3.22 -29.25
CA LEU A 327 -7.99 -3.26 -27.85
C LEU A 327 -6.80 -3.61 -26.95
N ASP A 328 -6.57 -2.78 -25.95
CA ASP A 328 -5.52 -2.92 -24.94
C ASP A 328 -6.15 -3.27 -23.60
N LEU A 329 -6.08 -4.54 -23.24
CA LEU A 329 -6.64 -5.13 -22.03
C LEU A 329 -5.66 -4.95 -20.87
N GLY A 330 -6.10 -4.30 -19.80
CA GLY A 330 -5.22 -3.93 -18.67
C GLY A 330 -4.23 -2.85 -19.05
N CYS A 331 -4.71 -1.79 -19.73
CA CYS A 331 -3.86 -0.80 -20.36
C CYS A 331 -2.96 -0.02 -19.37
N GLY A 332 -3.30 -0.06 -18.06
CA GLY A 332 -2.54 0.57 -17.00
C GLY A 332 -2.38 2.06 -17.25
N THR A 333 -1.15 2.54 -17.11
CA THR A 333 -0.76 3.93 -17.41
C THR A 333 -0.60 4.21 -18.90
N GLY A 334 -0.84 3.25 -19.78
CA GLY A 334 -0.69 3.40 -21.22
C GLY A 334 0.71 3.17 -21.78
N LEU A 335 1.57 2.45 -21.04
CA LEU A 335 2.93 2.09 -21.48
C LEU A 335 2.87 1.34 -22.83
N TYR A 336 2.05 0.30 -22.91
CA TYR A 336 1.95 -0.54 -24.09
C TYR A 336 1.10 0.06 -25.21
N GLY A 337 0.06 0.83 -24.88
CA GLY A 337 -0.65 1.63 -25.87
C GLY A 337 0.27 2.54 -26.67
N SER A 338 1.26 3.14 -25.99
CA SER A 338 2.27 3.99 -26.63
C SER A 338 3.18 3.21 -27.59
N VAL A 339 3.44 1.92 -27.30
CA VAL A 339 4.22 1.04 -28.17
C VAL A 339 3.42 0.69 -29.42
N VAL A 340 2.14 0.34 -29.28
CA VAL A 340 1.35 -0.19 -30.41
C VAL A 340 0.68 0.91 -31.25
N LYS A 341 0.48 2.12 -30.71
CA LYS A 341 -0.23 3.23 -31.38
C LYS A 341 0.18 3.46 -32.84
N PRO A 342 1.47 3.38 -33.25
CA PRO A 342 1.86 3.61 -34.64
C PRO A 342 1.22 2.66 -35.68
N TRP A 343 0.79 1.46 -35.26
CA TRP A 343 0.06 0.52 -36.14
C TRP A 343 -1.45 0.66 -36.06
N THR A 344 -1.98 1.43 -35.11
CA THR A 344 -3.41 1.48 -34.82
C THR A 344 -4.06 2.73 -35.40
N ARG A 345 -5.22 2.54 -36.05
CA ARG A 345 -6.14 3.60 -36.45
C ARG A 345 -7.03 4.02 -35.28
N ARG A 346 -7.51 3.03 -34.53
CA ARG A 346 -8.31 3.19 -33.31
C ARG A 346 -7.69 2.31 -32.23
N LEU A 347 -7.48 2.86 -31.05
CA LEU A 347 -6.95 2.17 -29.88
C LEU A 347 -7.86 2.42 -28.68
N VAL A 348 -8.48 1.36 -28.19
CA VAL A 348 -9.33 1.36 -26.99
C VAL A 348 -8.54 0.73 -25.83
N GLY A 349 -8.44 1.43 -24.70
CA GLY A 349 -7.80 0.92 -23.49
C GLY A 349 -8.82 0.56 -22.42
N VAL A 350 -8.63 -0.58 -21.76
CA VAL A 350 -9.47 -1.04 -20.65
C VAL A 350 -8.61 -1.21 -19.40
N ASP A 351 -9.01 -0.64 -18.28
CA ASP A 351 -8.36 -0.89 -17.00
C ASP A 351 -9.36 -0.80 -15.84
N LEU A 352 -9.08 -1.54 -14.76
CA LEU A 352 -9.90 -1.52 -13.55
C LEU A 352 -9.74 -0.20 -12.77
N SER A 353 -8.52 0.37 -12.78
CA SER A 353 -8.17 1.53 -11.97
C SER A 353 -8.42 2.84 -12.71
N ALA A 354 -9.33 3.66 -12.16
CA ALA A 354 -9.56 5.03 -12.61
C ALA A 354 -8.29 5.90 -12.57
N VAL A 355 -7.39 5.62 -11.62
CA VAL A 355 -6.14 6.36 -11.43
C VAL A 355 -5.14 6.02 -12.54
N MET A 356 -5.01 4.74 -12.89
CA MET A 356 -4.18 4.31 -14.02
C MET A 356 -4.70 4.89 -15.35
N LEU A 357 -6.03 4.86 -15.55
CA LEU A 357 -6.67 5.47 -16.73
C LEU A 357 -6.47 6.98 -16.81
N ALA A 358 -6.41 7.68 -15.67
CA ALA A 358 -6.10 9.10 -15.66
C ALA A 358 -4.70 9.38 -16.22
N GLU A 359 -3.72 8.52 -15.90
CA GLU A 359 -2.36 8.60 -16.45
C GLU A 359 -2.33 8.20 -17.93
N ALA A 360 -2.99 7.12 -18.33
CA ALA A 360 -3.12 6.72 -19.73
C ALA A 360 -3.72 7.83 -20.60
N ARG A 361 -4.73 8.55 -20.08
CA ARG A 361 -5.35 9.68 -20.76
C ARG A 361 -4.35 10.81 -21.02
N ARG A 362 -3.43 11.09 -20.09
CA ARG A 362 -2.41 12.15 -20.25
C ARG A 362 -1.45 11.87 -21.40
N LYS A 363 -1.21 10.60 -21.75
CA LYS A 363 -0.35 10.22 -22.88
C LYS A 363 -0.98 10.51 -24.23
N GLY A 364 -2.31 10.62 -24.32
CA GLY A 364 -3.02 10.97 -25.55
C GLY A 364 -2.92 9.92 -26.67
N VAL A 365 -2.64 8.65 -26.32
CA VAL A 365 -2.48 7.56 -27.31
C VAL A 365 -3.77 6.77 -27.55
N TYR A 366 -4.71 6.79 -26.61
CA TYR A 366 -5.99 6.08 -26.70
C TYR A 366 -7.08 6.97 -27.29
N ASP A 367 -7.89 6.40 -28.18
CA ASP A 367 -9.08 7.04 -28.73
C ASP A 367 -10.27 6.90 -27.76
N GLU A 368 -10.25 5.86 -26.93
CA GLU A 368 -11.26 5.58 -25.90
C GLU A 368 -10.62 4.87 -24.71
N LEU A 369 -11.08 5.19 -23.50
CA LEU A 369 -10.65 4.56 -22.26
C LEU A 369 -11.88 4.11 -21.47
N VAL A 370 -11.94 2.82 -21.16
CA VAL A 370 -13.05 2.17 -20.46
C VAL A 370 -12.57 1.74 -19.08
N GLN A 371 -13.28 2.19 -18.04
CA GLN A 371 -13.07 1.67 -16.70
C GLN A 371 -13.95 0.44 -16.49
N GLY A 372 -13.34 -0.71 -16.23
CA GLY A 372 -14.08 -1.95 -16.02
C GLY A 372 -13.20 -3.15 -15.69
N GLU A 373 -13.84 -4.19 -15.15
CA GLU A 373 -13.22 -5.51 -15.00
C GLU A 373 -13.09 -6.18 -16.37
N LEU A 374 -12.02 -6.96 -16.58
CA LEU A 374 -11.60 -7.43 -17.89
C LEU A 374 -12.64 -8.32 -18.57
N ILE A 375 -13.17 -9.31 -17.85
CA ILE A 375 -14.15 -10.29 -18.36
C ILE A 375 -15.48 -9.61 -18.62
N GLU A 376 -15.96 -8.80 -17.67
CA GLU A 376 -17.21 -8.05 -17.83
C GLU A 376 -17.16 -7.09 -19.01
N THR A 377 -16.04 -6.38 -19.18
CA THR A 377 -15.84 -5.46 -20.30
C THR A 377 -15.82 -6.21 -21.62
N LEU A 378 -15.10 -7.34 -21.70
CA LEU A 378 -15.06 -8.18 -22.90
C LEU A 378 -16.44 -8.74 -23.27
N ASP A 379 -17.26 -9.12 -22.29
CA ASP A 379 -18.63 -9.60 -22.51
C ASP A 379 -19.57 -8.48 -23.01
N ALA A 380 -19.26 -7.21 -22.72
CA ALA A 380 -20.03 -6.05 -23.17
C ALA A 380 -19.64 -5.52 -24.56
N ILE A 381 -18.52 -5.96 -25.12
CA ILE A 381 -18.03 -5.50 -26.43
C ILE A 381 -18.82 -6.17 -27.57
N ASP A 382 -19.41 -5.33 -28.43
CA ASP A 382 -20.13 -5.75 -29.64
C ASP A 382 -19.35 -5.49 -30.95
N THR A 383 -18.25 -4.76 -30.88
CA THR A 383 -17.37 -4.46 -32.03
C THR A 383 -16.21 -5.44 -32.16
N GLN A 384 -15.71 -5.65 -33.38
CA GLN A 384 -14.53 -6.49 -33.62
C GLN A 384 -13.25 -5.68 -33.83
N TYR A 385 -12.12 -6.24 -33.38
CA TYR A 385 -10.78 -5.67 -33.42
C TYR A 385 -9.82 -6.51 -34.29
N ASP A 386 -8.84 -5.85 -34.92
CA ASP A 386 -7.74 -6.51 -35.64
C ASP A 386 -6.63 -6.97 -34.68
N LEU A 387 -6.48 -6.29 -33.55
CA LEU A 387 -5.45 -6.53 -32.56
C LEU A 387 -6.05 -6.47 -31.16
N VAL A 388 -5.77 -7.48 -30.35
CA VAL A 388 -5.96 -7.44 -28.90
C VAL A 388 -4.60 -7.64 -28.26
N ILE A 389 -4.21 -6.72 -27.38
CA ILE A 389 -3.05 -6.89 -26.51
C ILE A 389 -3.51 -7.04 -25.06
N ALA A 390 -2.82 -7.88 -24.28
CA ALA A 390 -3.05 -8.05 -22.85
C ALA A 390 -1.71 -8.17 -22.15
N MET A 391 -1.10 -7.01 -21.86
CA MET A 391 0.28 -6.93 -21.40
C MET A 391 0.34 -6.65 -19.90
N ASP A 392 1.11 -7.42 -19.14
CA ASP A 392 1.25 -7.34 -17.67
C ASP A 392 -0.09 -7.40 -16.89
N VAL A 393 -1.13 -7.96 -17.51
CA VAL A 393 -2.47 -8.11 -16.89
C VAL A 393 -2.86 -9.57 -16.65
N LEU A 394 -2.41 -10.48 -17.51
CA LEU A 394 -2.80 -11.88 -17.44
C LEU A 394 -2.16 -12.61 -16.25
N VAL A 395 -1.10 -12.03 -15.67
CA VAL A 395 -0.48 -12.50 -14.42
C VAL A 395 -1.43 -12.41 -13.21
N PHE A 396 -2.59 -11.76 -13.33
CA PHE A 396 -3.62 -11.74 -12.27
C PHE A 396 -4.66 -12.85 -12.39
N PHE A 397 -4.56 -13.68 -13.44
CA PHE A 397 -5.46 -14.79 -13.72
C PHE A 397 -4.64 -16.08 -13.79
N GLY A 398 -5.09 -17.13 -13.12
CA GLY A 398 -4.56 -18.47 -13.28
C GLY A 398 -5.28 -19.23 -14.38
N ASP A 399 -6.61 -19.26 -14.35
CA ASP A 399 -7.39 -19.81 -15.46
C ASP A 399 -7.62 -18.74 -16.53
N LEU A 400 -6.88 -18.86 -17.63
CA LEU A 400 -6.97 -17.96 -18.78
C LEU A 400 -8.06 -18.38 -19.78
N ALA A 401 -8.72 -19.54 -19.61
CA ALA A 401 -9.73 -20.01 -20.56
C ALA A 401 -10.88 -19.02 -20.79
N PRO A 402 -11.46 -18.37 -19.75
CA PRO A 402 -12.51 -17.36 -19.94
C PRO A 402 -12.05 -16.17 -20.80
N ILE A 403 -10.79 -15.76 -20.65
CA ILE A 403 -10.20 -14.65 -21.41
C ILE A 403 -10.03 -15.07 -22.87
N PHE A 404 -9.42 -16.22 -23.14
CA PHE A 404 -9.22 -16.74 -24.50
C PHE A 404 -10.55 -16.87 -25.27
N GLU A 405 -11.59 -17.37 -24.60
CA GLU A 405 -12.93 -17.48 -25.17
C GLU A 405 -13.47 -16.13 -25.66
N ARG A 406 -13.34 -15.09 -24.82
CA ARG A 406 -13.90 -13.77 -25.09
C ARG A 406 -13.05 -12.96 -26.06
N VAL A 407 -11.73 -13.05 -25.94
CA VAL A 407 -10.79 -12.48 -26.92
C VAL A 407 -11.06 -13.03 -28.32
N LYS A 408 -11.33 -14.34 -28.45
CA LYS A 408 -11.70 -14.93 -29.75
C LYS A 408 -13.01 -14.35 -30.31
N LYS A 409 -14.00 -13.99 -29.48
CA LYS A 409 -15.27 -13.38 -29.92
C LYS A 409 -15.08 -11.96 -30.46
N VAL A 410 -14.21 -11.17 -29.83
CA VAL A 410 -13.98 -9.77 -30.21
C VAL A 410 -12.90 -9.60 -31.29
N LEU A 411 -12.14 -10.64 -31.61
CA LEU A 411 -11.15 -10.61 -32.69
C LEU A 411 -11.77 -10.91 -34.06
N ARG A 412 -11.37 -10.13 -35.07
CA ARG A 412 -11.66 -10.43 -36.48
C ARG A 412 -10.96 -11.73 -36.92
N PRO A 413 -11.45 -12.36 -38.01
CA PRO A 413 -10.71 -13.35 -38.76
C PRO A 413 -9.26 -12.93 -39.00
N ARG A 414 -8.30 -13.78 -38.64
CA ARG A 414 -6.84 -13.51 -38.74
C ARG A 414 -6.32 -12.36 -37.88
N GLY A 415 -7.12 -11.80 -36.98
CA GLY A 415 -6.69 -10.83 -35.98
C GLY A 415 -5.63 -11.40 -35.04
N LEU A 416 -4.86 -10.51 -34.41
CA LEU A 416 -3.75 -10.86 -33.52
C LEU A 416 -4.16 -10.77 -32.06
N PHE A 417 -3.76 -11.77 -31.28
CA PHE A 417 -3.79 -11.73 -29.83
C PHE A 417 -2.35 -11.78 -29.31
N ILE A 418 -1.91 -10.73 -28.61
CA ILE A 418 -0.55 -10.60 -28.08
C ILE A 418 -0.61 -10.41 -26.58
N PHE A 419 0.20 -11.15 -25.84
CA PHE A 419 0.22 -11.05 -24.38
C PHE A 419 1.56 -11.54 -23.83
N ASP A 420 1.86 -11.17 -22.60
CA ASP A 420 2.98 -11.72 -21.83
C ASP A 420 2.51 -12.41 -20.54
N LEU A 421 3.31 -13.38 -20.09
CA LEU A 421 3.05 -14.18 -18.90
C LEU A 421 4.35 -14.54 -18.19
N GLU A 422 4.33 -14.62 -16.87
CA GLU A 422 5.41 -15.23 -16.10
C GLU A 422 5.39 -16.77 -16.29
N LYS A 423 6.57 -17.38 -16.41
CA LYS A 423 6.74 -18.80 -16.75
C LYS A 423 6.67 -19.68 -15.49
N ALA A 424 5.82 -20.70 -15.54
CA ALA A 424 5.82 -21.81 -14.58
C ALA A 424 6.70 -22.97 -15.08
N ASP A 425 6.94 -23.94 -14.21
CA ASP A 425 7.32 -25.27 -14.66
C ASP A 425 6.13 -26.00 -15.33
N GLU A 426 6.40 -27.11 -16.02
CA GLU A 426 5.36 -27.89 -16.71
C GLU A 426 4.59 -28.85 -15.77
N SER A 427 4.79 -28.79 -14.46
CA SER A 427 4.12 -29.68 -13.50
C SER A 427 2.68 -29.25 -13.19
N HIS A 428 2.35 -27.98 -13.44
CA HIS A 428 1.02 -27.41 -13.26
C HIS A 428 0.58 -26.67 -14.52
N ARG A 429 -0.73 -26.48 -14.70
CA ARG A 429 -1.25 -25.61 -15.77
C ARG A 429 -0.93 -24.14 -15.48
N TRP A 430 -1.22 -23.74 -14.26
CA TRP A 430 -0.84 -22.46 -13.66
C TRP A 430 -0.59 -22.68 -12.17
N GLN A 431 0.06 -21.71 -11.54
CA GLN A 431 0.25 -21.67 -10.10
C GLN A 431 0.30 -20.21 -9.64
N LEU A 432 -0.37 -19.89 -8.53
CA LEU A 432 -0.15 -18.61 -7.87
C LEU A 432 1.25 -18.63 -7.24
N HIS A 433 2.18 -17.91 -7.84
CA HIS A 433 3.52 -17.77 -7.31
C HIS A 433 3.47 -16.97 -6.02
N ILE A 434 4.43 -17.23 -5.14
CA ILE A 434 4.50 -16.55 -3.86
C ILE A 434 4.64 -15.03 -4.03
N PHE A 435 5.08 -14.48 -5.17
CA PHE A 435 5.14 -13.04 -5.39
C PHE A 435 3.76 -12.36 -5.58
N GLY A 436 2.68 -13.14 -5.68
CA GLY A 436 1.33 -12.62 -5.89
C GLY A 436 0.94 -12.42 -7.35
N ASN A 437 1.62 -13.12 -8.26
CA ASN A 437 1.33 -13.24 -9.68
C ASN A 437 1.14 -14.72 -10.02
N TYR A 438 0.25 -15.02 -10.96
CA TYR A 438 0.11 -16.33 -11.55
C TYR A 438 1.21 -16.57 -12.60
N VAL A 439 1.84 -17.73 -12.49
CA VAL A 439 2.76 -18.27 -13.49
C VAL A 439 2.06 -19.35 -14.29
N HIS A 440 2.41 -19.49 -15.57
CA HIS A 440 1.73 -20.40 -16.51
C HIS A 440 2.72 -21.31 -17.22
N SER A 441 2.34 -22.57 -17.41
CA SER A 441 3.15 -23.51 -18.18
C SER A 441 2.95 -23.33 -19.68
N ARG A 442 3.97 -23.68 -20.45
CA ARG A 442 3.92 -23.58 -21.92
C ARG A 442 2.90 -24.56 -22.50
N GLY A 443 2.76 -25.74 -21.91
CA GLY A 443 1.76 -26.73 -22.27
C GLY A 443 0.34 -26.17 -22.17
N TYR A 444 0.01 -25.48 -21.06
CA TYR A 444 -1.31 -24.89 -20.86
C TYR A 444 -1.63 -23.80 -21.90
N ILE A 445 -0.66 -22.92 -22.19
CA ILE A 445 -0.82 -21.87 -23.22
C ILE A 445 -1.09 -22.49 -24.60
N THR A 446 -0.37 -23.56 -24.96
CA THR A 446 -0.57 -24.27 -26.23
C THR A 446 -1.94 -24.94 -26.31
N GLU A 447 -2.37 -25.56 -25.21
CA GLU A 447 -3.69 -26.17 -25.10
C GLU A 447 -4.81 -25.15 -25.35
N LEU A 448 -4.74 -23.98 -24.70
CA LEU A 448 -5.71 -22.91 -24.87
C LEU A 448 -5.74 -22.39 -26.31
N ALA A 449 -4.57 -22.21 -26.93
CA ALA A 449 -4.49 -21.78 -28.33
C ALA A 449 -5.25 -22.74 -29.25
N GLY A 450 -5.00 -24.05 -29.12
CA GLY A 450 -5.68 -25.07 -29.92
C GLY A 450 -7.19 -25.13 -29.64
N ARG A 451 -7.59 -25.05 -28.36
CA ARG A 451 -9.00 -25.12 -27.94
C ARG A 451 -9.82 -23.94 -28.46
N HIS A 452 -9.24 -22.74 -28.52
CA HIS A 452 -9.96 -21.50 -28.86
C HIS A 452 -9.69 -21.01 -30.30
N GLY A 453 -9.05 -21.83 -31.14
CA GLY A 453 -8.84 -21.50 -32.54
C GLY A 453 -7.82 -20.38 -32.75
N PHE A 454 -6.64 -20.54 -32.15
CA PHE A 454 -5.49 -19.68 -32.38
C PHE A 454 -4.32 -20.50 -32.94
N SER A 455 -3.62 -19.93 -33.91
CA SER A 455 -2.34 -20.45 -34.40
C SER A 455 -1.21 -19.59 -33.85
N GLU A 456 -0.17 -20.24 -33.33
CA GLU A 456 1.02 -19.55 -32.85
C GLU A 456 1.84 -18.97 -34.00
N LEU A 457 2.18 -17.69 -33.90
CA LEU A 457 3.14 -17.03 -34.78
C LEU A 457 4.51 -16.96 -34.13
N LEU A 458 4.55 -16.65 -32.84
CA LEU A 458 5.76 -16.50 -32.05
C LEU A 458 5.44 -16.78 -30.57
N CYS A 459 6.37 -17.43 -29.89
CA CYS A 459 6.45 -17.48 -28.45
C CYS A 459 7.92 -17.33 -28.06
N GLU A 460 8.31 -16.13 -27.66
CA GLU A 460 9.66 -15.86 -27.18
C GLU A 460 9.71 -16.10 -25.67
N GLU A 461 10.72 -16.83 -25.19
CA GLU A 461 11.06 -16.86 -23.77
C GLU A 461 12.06 -15.74 -23.48
N LEU A 462 11.78 -14.93 -22.46
CA LEU A 462 12.62 -13.80 -22.08
C LEU A 462 12.71 -13.63 -20.57
N ASP A 463 13.75 -12.91 -20.15
CA ASP A 463 13.85 -12.32 -18.84
C ASP A 463 12.90 -11.11 -18.77
N ILE A 464 11.64 -11.35 -18.42
CA ILE A 464 10.58 -10.34 -18.46
C ILE A 464 10.92 -9.15 -17.55
N ARG A 465 11.31 -9.44 -16.32
CA ARG A 465 11.61 -8.43 -15.30
C ARG A 465 12.68 -8.91 -14.33
N LYS A 466 13.48 -7.97 -13.87
CA LYS A 466 14.39 -8.17 -12.75
C LYS A 466 13.60 -8.14 -11.44
N GLU A 467 13.84 -9.14 -10.61
CA GLU A 467 13.35 -9.24 -9.25
C GLU A 467 14.55 -9.39 -8.32
N VAL A 468 14.87 -8.32 -7.59
CA VAL A 468 16.02 -8.22 -6.68
C VAL A 468 17.36 -8.53 -7.37
N ASN A 469 17.75 -9.80 -7.41
CA ASN A 469 19.04 -10.32 -7.89
C ASN A 469 18.88 -11.42 -8.96
N SER A 470 17.66 -11.71 -9.40
CA SER A 470 17.34 -12.70 -10.42
C SER A 470 16.36 -12.13 -11.44
N TYR A 471 16.26 -12.76 -12.60
CA TYR A 471 15.24 -12.42 -13.57
C TYR A 471 14.08 -13.41 -13.47
N ILE A 472 12.86 -12.88 -13.54
CA ILE A 472 11.66 -13.67 -13.73
C ILE A 472 11.57 -13.99 -15.22
N LYS A 473 11.66 -15.28 -15.53
CA LYS A 473 11.43 -15.79 -16.87
C LYS A 473 9.95 -15.72 -17.21
N GLY A 474 9.67 -15.48 -18.47
CA GLY A 474 8.32 -15.50 -18.98
C GLY A 474 8.28 -15.61 -20.48
N HIS A 475 7.07 -15.54 -21.03
CA HIS A 475 6.82 -15.67 -22.45
C HIS A 475 6.15 -14.42 -22.98
N LEU A 476 6.61 -13.95 -24.14
CA LEU A 476 5.90 -13.00 -24.99
C LEU A 476 5.32 -13.77 -26.17
N VAL A 477 3.99 -13.76 -26.28
CA VAL A 477 3.25 -14.67 -27.15
C VAL A 477 2.48 -13.86 -28.20
N PHE A 478 2.56 -14.31 -29.45
CA PHE A 478 1.81 -13.76 -30.57
C PHE A 478 0.98 -14.88 -31.20
N PHE A 479 -0.33 -14.77 -31.05
CA PHE A 479 -1.30 -15.66 -31.63
C PHE A 479 -2.07 -14.98 -32.75
N ARG A 480 -2.48 -15.78 -33.72
CA ARG A 480 -3.38 -15.37 -34.80
C ARG A 480 -4.66 -16.17 -34.72
N SER A 481 -5.78 -15.47 -34.73
CA SER A 481 -7.13 -16.04 -34.79
C SER A 481 -7.27 -16.91 -36.05
N THR A 482 -7.57 -18.20 -35.89
CA THR A 482 -7.85 -19.12 -37.00
C THR A 482 -9.32 -19.06 -37.36
N GLN A 483 -9.60 -18.74 -38.63
CA GLN A 483 -10.93 -18.46 -39.19
C GLN A 483 -11.68 -17.33 -38.48
#